data_AF-A0A1C6BW01-F1
#
_entry.id   AF-A0A1C6BW01-F1
#
_cell.length_a   1.000
_cell.length_b   1.000
_cell.length_c   1.000
_cell.angle_alpha   90.00
_cell.angle_beta   90.00
_cell.angle_gamma   90.00
#
_symmetry.space_group_name_H-M   'P 1'
#
loop_
_entity.id
_entity.type
_entity.pdbx_description
1 polymer ?
#
loop_
_entity_poly.entity_id
_entity_poly.type
_entity_poly.pdbx_seq_one_letter_code
_entity_poly.pdbx_strand_id
1 'polypeptide(L)'
;MGESELTFLDFTEDDIAQLSMTPLMGGQMSRKDKIKEGILIAKEEYNDMADKVMAMLYTLADKFLDGIELDEIKEAMVMTRLGQMIMDDGIRIGELRGREEGIAENQKKIRRK
;
A
#
# COMPACT_ATOMS: atom_id res chain seq x y z
N MET A 1 16.50 -5.84 36.93
CA MET A 1 17.01 -5.22 35.69
C MET A 1 16.96 -6.33 34.64
N GLY A 2 15.89 -6.51 33.88
CA GLY A 2 14.97 -5.52 33.33
C GLY A 2 15.36 -5.14 31.90
N GLU A 3 15.93 -6.06 31.13
CA GLU A 3 16.00 -5.95 29.68
C GLU A 3 14.85 -6.79 29.13
N SER A 4 13.70 -6.13 28.96
CA SER A 4 12.69 -6.59 28.04
C SER A 4 13.29 -6.45 26.64
N GLU A 5 13.99 -7.49 26.19
CA GLU A 5 14.16 -7.78 24.79
C GLU A 5 12.75 -7.80 24.19
N LEU A 6 12.36 -6.69 23.57
CA LEU A 6 11.28 -6.64 22.61
C LEU A 6 11.74 -7.55 21.47
N THR A 7 11.46 -8.84 21.63
CA THR A 7 11.59 -9.83 20.58
C THR A 7 10.72 -9.32 19.44
N PHE A 8 11.40 -8.88 18.38
CA PHE A 8 10.87 -8.55 17.06
C PHE A 8 9.67 -9.46 16.78
N LEU A 9 8.46 -8.87 16.77
CA LEU A 9 7.21 -9.60 16.66
C LEU A 9 7.23 -10.32 15.31
N ASP A 10 7.43 -11.64 15.34
CA ASP A 10 7.09 -12.46 14.19
C ASP A 10 5.56 -12.37 14.07
N PHE A 11 5.08 -11.49 13.18
CA PHE A 11 3.66 -11.19 13.01
C PHE A 11 2.90 -12.49 12.78
N THR A 12 2.12 -12.91 13.78
CA THR A 12 1.32 -14.12 13.67
C THR A 12 0.08 -13.85 12.81
N GLU A 13 -0.56 -14.91 12.32
CA GLU A 13 -1.86 -14.76 11.63
C GLU A 13 -2.90 -14.04 12.51
N ASP A 14 -2.83 -14.22 13.83
CA ASP A 14 -3.73 -13.56 14.80
C ASP A 14 -3.46 -12.06 14.92
N ASP A 15 -2.18 -11.65 14.96
CA ASP A 15 -1.81 -10.23 14.97
C ASP A 15 -2.33 -9.53 13.72
N ILE A 16 -2.40 -10.26 12.62
CA ILE A 16 -2.86 -9.75 11.32
C ILE A 16 -4.36 -9.70 11.22
N ALA A 17 -5.05 -10.74 11.70
CA ALA A 17 -6.48 -10.71 11.86
C ALA A 17 -6.88 -9.51 12.73
N GLN A 18 -6.16 -9.25 13.83
CA GLN A 18 -6.40 -8.06 14.64
C GLN A 18 -6.12 -6.76 13.89
N LEU A 19 -4.94 -6.59 13.28
CA LEU A 19 -4.57 -5.34 12.62
C LEU A 19 -5.54 -4.99 11.48
N SER A 20 -5.93 -5.99 10.69
CA SER A 20 -6.86 -5.83 9.57
C SER A 20 -8.31 -5.61 10.02
N MET A 21 -8.73 -6.16 11.17
CA MET A 21 -10.08 -5.98 11.69
C MET A 21 -10.22 -4.73 12.57
N THR A 22 -9.11 -4.17 13.06
CA THR A 22 -9.10 -3.00 13.96
C THR A 22 -9.89 -1.81 13.41
N PRO A 23 -9.79 -1.44 12.11
CA PRO A 23 -10.61 -0.37 11.52
C PRO A 23 -12.12 -0.64 11.51
N LEU A 24 -12.55 -1.91 11.62
CA LEU A 24 -13.95 -2.30 11.67
C LEU A 24 -14.51 -2.27 13.09
N MET A 25 -13.65 -2.43 14.11
CA MET A 25 -14.04 -2.41 15.50
C MET A 25 -14.41 -0.99 15.96
N GLY A 26 -15.32 -0.89 16.93
CA GLY A 26 -15.61 0.36 17.62
C GLY A 26 -14.42 0.84 18.47
N GLY A 27 -14.53 2.03 19.07
CA GLY A 27 -13.51 2.58 19.96
C GLY A 27 -13.37 4.10 19.85
N GLN A 28 -12.46 4.67 20.65
CA GLN A 28 -12.22 6.11 20.68
C GLN A 28 -11.39 6.61 19.49
N MET A 29 -10.53 5.75 18.94
CA MET A 29 -9.69 6.09 17.79
C MET A 29 -10.49 6.04 16.49
N SER A 30 -10.29 7.04 15.62
CA SER A 30 -10.97 7.10 14.32
C SER A 30 -10.54 5.94 13.40
N ARG A 31 -11.37 5.62 12.40
CA ARG A 31 -10.99 4.60 11.40
C ARG A 31 -9.73 4.99 10.65
N LYS A 32 -9.57 6.28 10.31
CA LYS A 32 -8.38 6.83 9.66
C LYS A 32 -7.13 6.55 10.48
N ASP A 33 -7.15 6.91 11.77
CA ASP A 33 -5.97 6.78 12.63
C ASP A 33 -5.58 5.31 12.82
N LYS A 34 -6.57 4.42 12.99
CA LYS A 34 -6.36 2.96 13.06
C LYS A 34 -5.70 2.41 11.80
N ILE A 35 -6.17 2.83 10.62
CA ILE A 35 -5.59 2.40 9.34
C ILE A 35 -4.16 2.93 9.21
N LYS A 36 -3.95 4.21 9.53
CA LYS A 36 -2.63 4.86 9.45
C LYS A 36 -1.62 4.18 10.37
N GLU A 37 -2.01 3.89 11.60
CA GLU A 37 -1.15 3.19 12.57
C GLU A 37 -0.85 1.76 12.10
N GLY A 38 -1.85 1.04 11.58
CA GLY A 38 -1.64 -0.29 11.00
C GLY A 38 -0.62 -0.28 9.84
N ILE A 39 -0.67 0.74 8.98
CA ILE A 39 0.30 0.92 7.89
C ILE A 39 1.70 1.22 8.44
N LEU A 40 1.79 2.09 9.45
CA LEU A 40 3.06 2.45 10.09
C LEU A 40 3.72 1.29 10.81
N ILE A 41 2.93 0.33 11.31
CA ILE A 41 3.43 -0.91 11.90
C ILE A 41 3.88 -1.86 10.79
N ALA A 42 3.00 -2.13 9.81
CA ALA A 42 3.28 -3.09 8.75
C ALA A 42 4.46 -2.69 7.84
N LYS A 43 4.75 -1.39 7.69
CA LYS A 43 5.89 -0.92 6.88
C LYS A 43 7.26 -1.30 7.44
N GLU A 44 7.36 -1.58 8.74
CA GLU A 44 8.62 -1.95 9.41
C GLU A 44 8.99 -3.43 9.13
N GLU A 45 8.04 -4.20 8.61
CA GLU A 45 8.18 -5.62 8.29
C GLU A 45 8.40 -5.85 6.78
N TYR A 46 9.28 -6.79 6.44
CA TYR A 46 9.70 -7.04 5.06
C TYR A 46 9.37 -8.47 4.59
N ASN A 47 8.16 -8.94 4.87
CA ASN A 47 7.69 -10.29 4.51
C ASN A 47 6.34 -10.24 3.74
N ASP A 48 5.99 -11.34 3.07
CA ASP A 48 4.76 -11.47 2.27
C ASP A 48 3.48 -11.19 3.07
N MET A 49 3.56 -11.40 4.39
CA MET A 49 2.42 -11.27 5.26
C MET A 49 2.13 -9.79 5.58
N ALA A 50 3.17 -8.99 5.79
CA ALA A 50 3.07 -7.54 5.89
C ALA A 50 2.48 -6.92 4.60
N ASP A 51 2.85 -7.43 3.43
CA ASP A 51 2.29 -6.98 2.15
C ASP A 51 0.77 -7.26 2.06
N LYS A 52 0.30 -8.42 2.55
CA LYS A 52 -1.13 -8.74 2.61
C LYS A 52 -1.89 -7.81 3.55
N VAL A 53 -1.33 -7.54 4.74
CA VAL A 53 -1.90 -6.58 5.70
C VAL A 53 -2.02 -5.20 5.06
N MET A 54 -0.97 -4.75 4.38
CA MET A 54 -0.96 -3.47 3.68
C MET A 54 -2.09 -3.36 2.64
N ALA A 55 -2.27 -4.40 1.83
CA ALA A 55 -3.34 -4.46 0.84
C ALA A 55 -4.75 -4.43 1.48
N MET A 56 -4.93 -5.13 2.60
CA MET A 56 -6.19 -5.10 3.35
C MET A 56 -6.47 -3.71 3.94
N LEU A 57 -5.47 -3.10 4.58
CA LEU A 57 -5.59 -1.75 5.15
C LEU A 57 -5.89 -0.70 4.07
N TYR A 58 -5.26 -0.81 2.90
CA TYR A 58 -5.58 0.05 1.76
C TYR A 58 -7.02 -0.14 1.28
N THR A 59 -7.49 -1.38 1.18
CA THR A 59 -8.88 -1.67 0.81
C THR A 59 -9.88 -1.06 1.81
N LEU A 60 -9.54 -1.07 3.10
CA LEU A 60 -10.36 -0.43 4.14
C LEU A 60 -10.29 1.10 4.04
N ALA A 61 -9.14 1.67 3.70
CA ALA A 61 -8.98 3.10 3.45
C ALA A 61 -9.88 3.56 2.30
N ASP A 62 -9.77 2.90 1.14
CA ASP A 62 -10.58 3.18 -0.06
C ASP A 62 -12.08 3.08 0.22
N LYS A 63 -12.49 2.12 1.06
CA LYS A 63 -13.89 1.90 1.41
C LYS A 63 -14.46 2.94 2.38
N PHE A 64 -13.67 3.42 3.34
CA PHE A 64 -14.19 4.15 4.50
C PHE A 64 -13.74 5.60 4.62
N LEU A 65 -12.65 5.99 3.95
CA LEU A 65 -12.08 7.33 4.06
C LEU A 65 -12.46 8.17 2.85
N ASP A 66 -12.45 9.50 3.02
CA ASP A 66 -12.69 10.45 1.95
C ASP A 66 -11.42 11.26 1.61
N GLY A 67 -11.51 12.11 0.57
CA GLY A 67 -10.37 12.70 -0.14
C GLY A 67 -9.15 13.07 0.71
N ILE A 68 -9.33 13.90 1.74
CA ILE A 68 -8.20 14.37 2.57
C ILE A 68 -7.62 13.23 3.41
N GLU A 69 -8.48 12.40 3.98
CA GLU A 69 -8.05 11.26 4.79
C GLU A 69 -7.33 10.20 3.93
N LEU A 70 -7.82 9.96 2.71
CA LEU A 70 -7.21 9.04 1.76
C LEU A 70 -5.85 9.54 1.28
N ASP A 71 -5.69 10.85 1.11
CA ASP A 71 -4.38 11.45 0.77
C ASP A 71 -3.34 11.21 1.86
N GLU A 72 -3.71 11.36 3.15
CA GLU A 72 -2.81 11.03 4.26
C GLU A 72 -2.40 9.55 4.27
N ILE A 73 -3.35 8.64 3.98
CA ILE A 73 -3.06 7.20 3.90
C ILE A 73 -2.16 6.87 2.72
N LYS A 74 -2.42 7.51 1.57
CA LYS A 74 -1.60 7.36 0.36
C LYS A 74 -0.16 7.78 0.63
N GLU A 75 0.08 8.89 1.34
CA GLU A 75 1.43 9.31 1.73
C GLU A 75 2.13 8.25 2.58
N ALA A 76 1.44 7.71 3.59
CA ALA A 76 1.98 6.63 4.42
C ALA A 76 2.27 5.36 3.60
N MET A 77 1.41 5.02 2.64
CA MET A 77 1.54 3.83 1.80
C MET A 77 2.69 3.94 0.78
N VAL A 78 2.91 5.11 0.18
CA VAL A 78 4.02 5.33 -0.77
C VAL A 78 5.37 5.08 -0.10
N MET A 79 5.48 5.28 1.22
CA MET A 79 6.69 5.01 1.98
C MET A 79 6.96 3.51 2.26
N THR A 80 6.08 2.61 1.81
CA THR A 80 6.19 1.17 2.07
C THR A 80 6.86 0.44 0.91
N ARG A 81 7.41 -0.77 1.16
CA ARG A 81 7.95 -1.63 0.09
C ARG A 81 6.91 -1.91 -0.99
N LEU A 82 5.69 -2.28 -0.60
CA LEU A 82 4.60 -2.55 -1.53
C LEU A 82 4.26 -1.32 -2.38
N GLY A 83 4.22 -0.14 -1.75
CA GLY A 83 4.00 1.13 -2.45
C GLY A 83 5.07 1.42 -3.52
N GLN A 84 6.34 1.16 -3.20
CA GLN A 84 7.44 1.30 -4.17
C GLN A 84 7.33 0.29 -5.31
N MET A 85 7.02 -0.98 -5.02
CA MET A 85 6.82 -2.02 -6.05
C MET A 85 5.69 -1.64 -7.02
N ILE A 86 4.56 -1.14 -6.51
CA ILE A 86 3.44 -0.68 -7.33
C ILE A 86 3.86 0.50 -8.23
N MET A 87 4.64 1.44 -7.68
CA MET A 87 5.15 2.58 -8.44
C MET A 87 6.09 2.13 -9.57
N ASP A 88 7.03 1.23 -9.29
CA ASP A 88 7.97 0.70 -10.27
C ASP A 88 7.26 -0.08 -11.39
N ASP A 89 6.27 -0.91 -11.04
CA ASP A 89 5.43 -1.60 -12.00
C ASP A 89 4.66 -0.61 -12.88
N GLY A 90 4.09 0.44 -12.28
CA GLY A 90 3.39 1.52 -12.99
C GLY A 90 4.29 2.24 -13.99
N ILE A 91 5.51 2.59 -13.61
CA ILE A 91 6.51 3.22 -14.50
C ILE A 91 6.82 2.29 -15.68
N ARG A 92 7.12 1.01 -15.41
CA ARG A 92 7.45 0.02 -16.44
C ARG A 92 6.32 -0.17 -17.45
N ILE A 93 5.08 -0.28 -16.96
CA ILE A 93 3.88 -0.38 -17.80
C ILE A 93 3.72 0.88 -18.66
N GLY A 94 3.93 2.06 -18.08
CA GLY A 94 3.88 3.33 -18.79
C GLY A 94 4.90 3.41 -19.93
N GLU A 95 6.14 3.02 -19.68
CA GLU A 95 7.20 2.99 -20.70
C GLU A 95 6.89 2.03 -21.85
N LEU A 96 6.36 0.84 -21.55
CA LEU A 96 5.94 -0.12 -22.57
C LEU A 96 4.83 0.44 -23.46
N ARG A 97 3.78 0.99 -22.84
CA ARG A 97 2.67 1.63 -23.57
C ARG A 97 3.16 2.78 -24.44
N GLY A 98 4.02 3.64 -23.91
CA GLY A 98 4.61 4.76 -24.66
C GLY A 98 5.41 4.31 -25.88
N ARG A 99 6.18 3.21 -25.77
CA ARG A 99 6.91 2.64 -26.92
C ARG A 99 5.94 2.09 -27.98
N GLU A 100 4.92 1.34 -27.58
CA GLU A 100 3.92 0.78 -28.49
C GLU A 100 3.15 1.88 -29.23
N GLU A 101 2.70 2.91 -28.51
CA GLU A 101 2.03 4.07 -29.09
C GLU A 101 2.92 4.81 -30.09
N GLY A 102 4.20 5.01 -29.76
CA GLY A 102 5.17 5.63 -30.65
C GLY A 102 5.39 4.83 -31.94
N ILE A 103 5.48 3.50 -31.85
CA ILE A 103 5.58 2.62 -33.02
C ILE A 103 4.33 2.73 -33.89
N ALA A 104 3.14 2.66 -33.28
CA ALA A 104 1.86 2.74 -33.98
C ALA A 104 1.67 4.11 -34.67
N GLU A 105 2.07 5.21 -34.01
CA GLU A 105 2.02 6.55 -34.59
C GLU A 105 2.98 6.69 -35.78
N ASN A 106 4.20 6.16 -35.67
CA ASN A 106 5.16 6.19 -36.76
C ASN A 106 4.66 5.39 -37.98
N GLN A 107 4.10 4.20 -37.77
CA GLN A 107 3.49 3.41 -38.85
C GLN A 107 2.33 4.14 -39.54
N LYS A 108 1.49 4.85 -38.78
CA LYS A 108 0.42 5.70 -39.35
C LYS A 108 0.99 6.84 -40.18
N LYS A 109 2.10 7.47 -39.75
CA LYS A 109 2.79 8.53 -40.51
C LYS A 109 3.37 8.01 -41.82
N ILE A 110 4.03 6.84 -41.79
CA ILE A 110 4.58 6.19 -43.00
C ILE A 110 3.46 5.86 -43.99
N ARG A 111 2.34 5.28 -43.53
CA ARG A 111 1.20 4.93 -44.41
C ARG A 111 0.47 6.14 -45.02
N ARG A 112 0.65 7.33 -44.45
CA ARG A 112 0.03 8.58 -44.92
C ARG A 112 0.93 9.35 -45.90
N LYS A 113 2.16 8.87 -46.13
CA LYS A 113 3.16 9.48 -47.00
C LYS A 113 3.30 8.66 -48.28
#